data_AF-A0A940JU09-F1
#
_entry.id   AF-A0A940JU09-F1
#
_cell.length_a   1.000
_cell.length_b   1.000
_cell.length_c   1.000
_cell.angle_alpha   90.00
_cell.angle_beta   90.00
_cell.angle_gamma   90.00
#
_symmetry.space_group_name_H-M   'P 1'
#
loop_
_entity.id
_entity.type
_entity.pdbx_description
1 polymer ?
#
loop_
_entity_poly.entity_id
_entity_poly.type
_entity_poly.pdbx_seq_one_letter_code
_entity_poly.pdbx_strand_id
1 'polypeptide(L)' 'MPTDTPPLVPLRHRADGWTPRRQCAFLLVLKQTRSVTRAARAVGLSRAAAYRLRGHPAAHDFAIAWDAAMQWPRPS' A
#
# COMPACT_ATOMS: atom_id res chain seq x y z
N MET A 1 32.58 30.11 19.02
CA MET A 1 32.28 28.67 18.78
C MET A 1 31.04 28.61 17.89
N PRO A 2 31.10 28.16 16.63
CA PRO A 2 29.91 27.82 15.90
C PRO A 2 29.58 26.36 16.23
N THR A 3 28.61 26.12 17.11
CA THR A 3 28.03 24.78 17.20
C THR A 3 26.81 24.77 16.31
N ASP A 4 27.06 24.41 15.06
CA ASP A 4 26.09 24.05 14.04
C ASP A 4 25.14 23.00 14.65
N THR A 5 23.88 23.39 14.90
CA THR A 5 22.85 22.41 15.26
C THR A 5 22.09 22.08 13.98
N PRO A 6 22.41 20.97 13.29
CA PRO A 6 21.58 20.52 12.19
C PRO A 6 20.21 20.10 12.76
N PRO A 7 19.11 20.44 12.08
CA PRO A 7 17.77 20.31 12.62
C PRO A 7 17.38 18.83 12.80
N LEU A 8 16.55 18.58 13.82
CA LEU A 8 15.82 17.33 14.02
C LEU A 8 15.01 16.99 12.76
N VAL A 9 15.38 15.95 12.00
CA VAL A 9 14.50 15.45 10.94
C VAL A 9 14.43 13.92 10.93
N PRO A 10 13.61 13.29 11.79
CA PRO A 10 13.09 11.98 11.44
C PRO A 10 12.05 12.17 10.32
N LEU A 11 12.48 12.10 9.06
CA LEU A 11 11.61 11.92 7.89
C LEU A 11 11.01 10.50 7.89
N ARG A 12 10.33 10.11 8.98
CA ARG A 12 9.63 8.83 9.08
C ARG A 12 8.13 9.06 9.02
N HIS A 13 7.67 9.54 7.87
CA HIS A 13 6.28 9.35 7.46
C HIS A 13 6.12 9.33 5.93
N ARG A 14 7.01 8.63 5.24
CA ARG A 14 6.75 8.24 3.86
C ARG A 14 6.58 6.73 3.83
N ALA A 15 5.36 6.28 4.11
CA ALA A 15 4.87 5.09 3.43
C ALA A 15 4.81 5.45 1.94
N ASP A 16 5.93 5.47 1.21
CA ASP A 16 6.23 5.55 -0.24
C ASP A 16 5.16 5.97 -1.28
N GLY A 17 4.07 6.64 -0.90
CA GLY A 17 2.84 6.77 -1.68
C GLY A 17 1.70 5.81 -1.28
N TRP A 18 1.83 5.00 -0.23
CA TRP A 18 0.74 4.18 0.32
C TRP A 18 0.03 4.90 1.47
N THR A 19 -1.04 5.62 1.12
CA THR A 19 -1.98 6.17 2.11
C THR A 19 -3.09 5.17 2.40
N PRO A 20 -3.79 5.26 3.55
CA PRO A 20 -4.94 4.41 3.84
C PRO A 20 -6.01 4.44 2.73
N ARG A 21 -6.25 5.62 2.15
CA ARG A 21 -7.16 5.79 1.01
C ARG A 21 -6.72 4.97 -0.21
N ARG A 22 -5.42 4.95 -0.53
CA ARG A 22 -4.87 4.14 -1.62
C ARG A 22 -4.93 2.65 -1.30
N GLN A 23 -4.72 2.23 -0.06
CA GLN A 23 -4.90 0.83 0.36
C GLN A 23 -6.34 0.37 0.14
N CYS A 24 -7.33 1.13 0.61
CA CYS A 24 -8.75 0.82 0.39
C CYS A 24 -9.10 0.77 -1.10
N ALA A 25 -8.70 1.78 -1.89
CA ALA A 25 -8.98 1.81 -3.33
C ALA A 25 -8.34 0.63 -4.06
N PHE A 26 -7.10 0.28 -3.71
CA PHE A 26 -6.41 -0.88 -4.25
C PHE A 26 -7.18 -2.17 -3.96
N LEU A 27 -7.61 -2.39 -2.71
CA LEU A 27 -8.33 -3.59 -2.30
C LEU A 27 -9.69 -3.71 -3.00
N LEU A 28 -10.42 -2.61 -3.18
CA LEU A 28 -11.68 -2.58 -3.92
C LEU A 28 -11.50 -3.02 -5.38
N VAL A 29 -10.49 -2.47 -6.06
CA VAL A 29 -10.20 -2.84 -7.45
C VAL A 29 -9.68 -4.28 -7.52
N LEU A 30 -8.89 -4.72 -6.55
CA LEU A 30 -8.42 -6.10 -6.48
C LEU A 30 -9.58 -7.08 -6.32
N LYS A 31 -10.54 -6.78 -5.45
CA LYS A 31 -11.76 -7.56 -5.22
C LYS A 31 -12.58 -7.75 -6.50
N GLN A 32 -12.72 -6.69 -7.30
CA GLN A 32 -13.47 -6.72 -8.56
C GLN A 32 -12.71 -7.41 -9.70
N THR A 33 -11.42 -7.10 -9.84
CA THR A 33 -10.63 -7.47 -11.03
C THR A 33 -9.76 -8.71 -10.84
N ARG A 34 -9.44 -9.09 -9.60
CA ARG A 34 -8.45 -10.11 -9.23
C ARG A 34 -7.08 -9.89 -9.90
N SER A 35 -6.81 -8.67 -10.35
CA SER A 35 -5.58 -8.32 -11.04
C SER A 35 -4.82 -7.29 -10.23
N VAL A 36 -3.72 -7.73 -9.64
CA VAL A 36 -2.79 -6.87 -8.88
C VAL A 36 -2.27 -5.74 -9.75
N THR A 37 -1.96 -6.01 -11.01
CA THR A 37 -1.48 -4.99 -11.96
C THR A 37 -2.53 -3.91 -12.19
N ARG A 38 -3.81 -4.28 -12.41
CA ARG A 38 -4.88 -3.29 -12.61
C ARG A 38 -5.15 -2.50 -11.34
N ALA A 39 -5.19 -3.16 -10.18
CA ALA A 39 -5.38 -2.51 -8.88
C ALA A 39 -4.25 -1.53 -8.54
N ALA A 40 -3.00 -1.90 -8.78
CA ALA A 40 -1.85 -1.03 -8.53
C ALA A 40 -1.88 0.22 -9.44
N ARG A 41 -2.17 0.02 -10.74
CA ARG A 41 -2.32 1.13 -11.70
C ARG A 41 -3.45 2.09 -11.30
N ALA A 42 -4.58 1.56 -10.80
CA ALA A 42 -5.72 2.37 -10.38
C ALA A 42 -5.40 3.34 -9.23
N VAL A 43 -4.39 3.02 -8.41
CA VAL A 43 -3.94 3.89 -7.30
C VAL A 43 -2.64 4.65 -7.61
N GLY A 44 -2.16 4.58 -8.86
CA GLY A 44 -0.94 5.25 -9.31
C GLY A 44 0.36 4.62 -8.78
N LEU A 45 0.34 3.31 -8.49
CA LEU A 45 1.49 2.59 -7.95
C LEU A 45 1.88 1.40 -8.83
N SER A 46 3.10 0.89 -8.62
CA SER A 46 3.58 -0.29 -9.33
C SER A 46 3.13 -1.58 -8.62
N ARG A 47 3.03 -2.68 -9.37
CA ARG A 47 2.79 -4.02 -8.82
C ARG A 47 3.85 -4.41 -7.79
N ALA A 48 5.11 -4.04 -8.02
CA ALA A 48 6.21 -4.29 -7.09
C ALA A 48 6.02 -3.54 -5.76
N ALA A 49 5.57 -2.28 -5.80
CA ALA A 49 5.24 -1.52 -4.60
C ALA A 49 4.08 -2.13 -3.80
N ALA A 50 3.12 -2.75 -4.47
CA ALA A 50 2.01 -3.47 -3.81
C ALA A 50 2.49 -4.71 -3.05
N TYR A 51 3.35 -5.54 -3.65
CA TYR A 51 3.94 -6.68 -2.94
C TYR A 51 4.88 -6.26 -1.82
N ARG A 52 5.64 -5.17 -2.00
CA ARG A 52 6.49 -4.63 -0.94
C ARG A 52 5.66 -4.22 0.27
N LEU A 53 4.53 -3.54 0.06
CA LEU A 53 3.61 -3.21 1.15
C LEU A 53 3.05 -4.48 1.80
N ARG A 54 2.58 -5.46 1.02
CA ARG A 54 2.03 -6.72 1.56
C ARG A 54 3.05 -7.49 2.42
N GLY A 55 4.34 -7.42 2.10
CA GLY A 55 5.41 -8.05 2.87
C GLY A 55 5.95 -7.20 4.03
N HIS A 56 5.45 -5.99 4.23
CA HIS A 56 5.96 -5.09 5.27
C HIS A 56 5.45 -5.53 6.64
N PRO A 57 6.31 -5.63 7.69
CA PRO A 57 5.90 -6.11 9.02
C PRO A 57 4.73 -5.34 9.65
N ALA A 58 4.68 -4.03 9.42
CA ALA A 58 3.59 -3.16 9.91
C ALA A 58 2.31 -3.17 9.06
N ALA A 59 2.26 -3.94 7.97
CA ALA A 59 1.13 -3.97 7.02
C ALA A 59 0.33 -5.28 7.11
N HIS A 60 0.31 -5.90 8.29
CA HIS A 60 -0.39 -7.17 8.53
C HIS A 60 -1.87 -7.11 8.14
N ASP A 61 -2.59 -6.07 8.56
CA ASP A 61 -4.01 -5.89 8.25
C ASP A 61 -4.27 -5.76 6.73
N PHE A 62 -3.36 -5.09 6.03
CA PHE A 62 -3.43 -4.97 4.57
C PHE A 62 -3.23 -6.33 3.89
N ALA A 63 -2.31 -7.17 4.39
CA ALA A 63 -2.09 -8.51 3.86
C ALA A 63 -3.33 -9.41 4.06
N ILE A 64 -3.95 -9.37 5.25
CA ILE A 64 -5.22 -10.08 5.51
C ILE A 64 -6.31 -9.61 4.56
N ALA A 65 -6.50 -8.30 4.42
CA ALA A 65 -7.54 -7.74 3.56
C ALA A 65 -7.30 -8.07 2.08
N TRP A 66 -6.03 -8.15 1.65
CA TRP A 66 -5.66 -8.60 0.31
C TRP A 66 -6.10 -10.04 0.05
N ASP A 67 -5.81 -10.94 1.00
CA ASP A 67 -6.18 -12.35 0.87
C ASP A 67 -7.69 -12.53 0.87
N ALA A 68 -8.43 -11.76 1.67
CA ALA A 68 -9.89 -11.72 1.62
C ALA A 68 -10.41 -11.22 0.26
N ALA A 69 -9.81 -10.16 -0.30
CA ALA A 69 -10.17 -9.66 -1.64
C ALA A 69 -9.92 -10.70 -2.74
N MET A 70 -8.87 -11.52 -2.61
CA MET A 70 -8.55 -12.65 -3.49
C MET A 70 -9.41 -13.90 -3.24
N GLN A 71 -10.26 -13.92 -2.24
CA GLN A 71 -11.20 -15.02 -2.00
C GLN A 71 -12.64 -14.62 -2.36
N TRP A 72 -12.93 -13.33 -2.46
CA TRP A 72 -14.27 -12.82 -2.74
C TRP A 72 -14.88 -13.27 -4.08
N PRO A 73 -16.06 -13.90 -4.11
CA PRO A 73 -16.73 -14.31 -5.35
C PRO A 73 -16.93 -13.14 -6.31
N ARG A 74 -16.71 -13.36 -7.61
CA ARG A 74 -16.95 -12.27 -8.57
C ARG A 74 -18.45 -11.99 -8.64
N PRO A 75 -18.90 -10.72 -8.59
CA PRO A 75 -20.27 -10.42 -8.94
C PRO A 75 -20.49 -10.85 -10.40
N SER A 76 -21.48 -11.72 -10.60
CA SER A 76 -21.94 -12.20 -11.92
C SER A 76 -22.69 -11.11 -12.66
#